data_AF-A0A3A8T1Y1-F1
#
_entry.id   AF-A0A3A8T1Y1-F1
#
_cell.length_a   1.000
_cell.length_b   1.000
_cell.length_c   1.000
_cell.angle_alpha   90.00
_cell.angle_beta   90.00
_cell.angle_gamma   90.00
#
_symmetry.space_group_name_H-M   'P 1'
#
loop_
_entity.id
_entity.type
_entity.pdbx_description
1 polymer ?
#
loop_
_entity_poly.entity_id
_entity_poly.type
_entity_poly.pdbx_seq_one_letter_code
_entity_poly.pdbx_strand_id
1 'polypeptide(L)'
;MNKHSSTKVFVIISATVALGIGVGVVSIGLKKGGFLTTSDVGGLPELAQVQEQLRPLEACSLTYQMRDKRGQRKHPDAVFIQPCTRGEYISVVIDVPKTWAARGVGFEMTRGSMTEPWEILVEKQEVPFPDLKEALEHFAPLIVASYPERLRERRGGASEMERQLNEQRRMEQERKERAKGSYPE
;
A
#
# COMPACT_ATOMS: atom_id res chain seq x y z
N MET A 1 2.11 -65.31 34.73
CA MET A 1 2.30 -63.84 34.86
C MET A 1 3.53 -63.45 34.06
N ASN A 2 3.42 -62.35 33.32
CA ASN A 2 4.10 -62.09 32.05
C ASN A 2 5.63 -61.92 32.10
N LYS A 3 6.23 -62.28 30.96
CA LYS A 3 7.65 -62.29 30.59
C LYS A 3 7.90 -61.18 29.55
N HIS A 4 9.08 -60.54 29.59
CA HIS A 4 9.72 -59.71 28.53
C HIS A 4 9.03 -58.37 28.17
N SER A 5 9.68 -57.32 27.68
CA SER A 5 11.09 -56.94 27.46
C SER A 5 11.07 -55.44 27.14
N SER A 6 12.15 -54.74 27.48
CA SER A 6 12.41 -53.33 27.18
C SER A 6 12.56 -53.10 25.66
N THR A 7 11.85 -52.12 25.09
CA THR A 7 12.16 -51.55 23.77
C THR A 7 11.77 -50.08 23.72
N LYS A 8 12.79 -49.23 23.53
CA LYS A 8 12.69 -47.78 23.34
C LYS A 8 11.93 -47.50 22.04
N VAL A 9 10.87 -46.70 22.11
CA VAL A 9 10.10 -46.27 20.93
C VAL A 9 10.79 -45.08 20.29
N PHE A 10 11.57 -45.34 19.24
CA PHE A 10 11.98 -44.33 18.26
C PHE A 10 10.82 -44.16 17.27
N VAL A 11 10.14 -43.01 17.29
CA VAL A 11 9.14 -42.66 16.28
C VAL A 11 9.87 -42.09 15.06
N ILE A 12 9.98 -42.92 14.03
CA ILE A 12 10.45 -42.53 12.69
C ILE A 12 9.31 -41.80 11.99
N ILE A 13 9.48 -40.50 11.73
CA ILE A 13 8.57 -39.70 10.89
C ILE A 13 8.90 -40.01 9.43
N SER A 14 8.06 -40.80 8.76
CA SER A 14 8.13 -41.00 7.32
C SER A 14 7.45 -39.84 6.59
N ALA A 15 8.25 -38.97 5.99
CA ALA A 15 7.81 -37.95 5.05
C ALA A 15 7.49 -38.59 3.69
N THR A 16 6.21 -38.81 3.40
CA THR A 16 5.73 -39.12 2.06
C THR A 16 5.60 -37.82 1.26
N VAL A 17 6.62 -37.52 0.46
CA VAL A 17 6.57 -36.49 -0.58
C VAL A 17 5.82 -37.08 -1.76
N ALA A 18 4.53 -36.73 -1.90
CA ALA A 18 3.80 -36.90 -3.15
C ALA A 18 3.92 -35.59 -3.94
N LEU A 19 4.76 -35.62 -4.98
CA LEU A 19 4.90 -34.59 -5.99
C LEU A 19 3.59 -34.46 -6.77
N GLY A 20 2.95 -33.29 -6.68
CA GLY A 20 1.77 -32.90 -7.45
C GLY A 20 1.69 -31.39 -7.58
N ILE A 21 2.49 -30.85 -8.50
CA ILE A 21 2.37 -29.60 -9.28
C ILE A 21 1.37 -28.54 -8.75
N GLY A 22 1.90 -27.38 -8.34
CA GLY A 22 1.22 -26.08 -8.49
C GLY A 22 0.88 -25.30 -7.20
N VAL A 23 1.89 -24.65 -6.63
CA VAL A 23 1.93 -23.38 -5.84
C VAL A 23 0.56 -22.72 -5.51
N GLY A 24 0.18 -22.41 -4.27
CA GLY A 24 0.93 -22.32 -3.03
C GLY A 24 0.03 -22.37 -1.79
N VAL A 25 0.61 -22.87 -0.71
CA VAL A 25 -0.02 -23.06 0.60
C VAL A 25 -0.12 -21.69 1.27
N VAL A 26 -1.33 -21.29 1.65
CA VAL A 26 -1.59 -20.06 2.40
C VAL A 26 -0.97 -20.20 3.79
N SER A 27 0.14 -19.50 4.02
CA SER A 27 0.75 -19.37 5.34
C SER A 27 -0.17 -18.55 6.24
N ILE A 28 -1.00 -19.24 7.04
CA ILE A 28 -1.76 -18.62 8.14
C ILE A 28 -0.79 -18.40 9.30
N GLY A 29 -0.38 -17.15 9.54
CA GLY A 29 0.59 -16.78 10.57
C GLY A 29 0.34 -15.41 11.20
N LEU A 30 -0.27 -15.44 12.40
CA LEU A 30 -0.13 -14.51 13.55
C LEU A 30 -0.51 -13.01 13.44
N LYS A 31 -1.79 -12.73 13.71
CA LYS A 31 -2.38 -11.54 14.37
C LYS A 31 -1.41 -10.42 14.84
N LYS A 32 -1.37 -9.31 14.08
CA LYS A 32 -1.49 -7.91 14.57
C LYS A 32 -1.39 -6.90 13.41
N GLY A 33 -2.51 -6.23 13.10
CA GLY A 33 -2.55 -4.95 12.36
C GLY A 33 -2.36 -5.01 10.85
N GLY A 34 -3.43 -4.75 10.10
CA GLY A 34 -3.46 -4.19 8.75
C GLY A 34 -2.99 -5.05 7.57
N PHE A 35 -1.94 -5.87 7.73
CA PHE A 35 -1.28 -6.55 6.61
C PHE A 35 -1.44 -8.08 6.63
N LEU A 36 -1.80 -8.68 7.77
CA LEU A 36 -1.81 -10.14 7.94
C LEU A 36 -3.18 -10.80 7.70
N THR A 37 -4.22 -10.02 7.42
CA THR A 37 -5.57 -10.49 7.05
C THR A 37 -5.93 -10.17 5.61
N THR A 38 -5.11 -9.39 4.92
CA THR A 38 -5.31 -9.08 3.52
C THR A 38 -4.80 -10.23 2.67
N SER A 39 -5.53 -10.55 1.62
CA SER A 39 -5.11 -11.50 0.59
C SER A 39 -4.93 -10.75 -0.71
N ASP A 40 -3.89 -11.10 -1.45
CA ASP A 40 -3.74 -10.65 -2.83
C ASP A 40 -4.79 -11.31 -3.73
N VAL A 41 -5.51 -10.48 -4.48
CA VAL A 41 -6.47 -10.87 -5.51
C VAL A 41 -6.10 -10.28 -6.88
N GLY A 42 -4.94 -9.62 -7.01
CA GLY A 42 -4.53 -8.91 -8.22
C GLY A 42 -4.34 -9.80 -9.45
N GLY A 43 -4.02 -11.08 -9.24
CA GLY A 43 -3.88 -12.08 -10.31
C GLY A 43 -5.18 -12.65 -10.86
N LEU A 44 -6.35 -12.22 -10.36
CA LEU A 44 -7.63 -12.69 -10.87
C LEU A 44 -7.90 -12.16 -12.29
N PRO A 45 -8.37 -13.01 -13.23
CA PRO A 45 -8.58 -12.61 -14.62
C PRO A 45 -9.63 -11.50 -14.76
N GLU A 46 -10.59 -11.42 -13.84
CA GLU A 46 -11.60 -10.37 -13.81
C GLU A 46 -11.02 -8.97 -13.50
N LEU A 47 -9.81 -8.90 -12.95
CA LEU A 47 -9.10 -7.65 -12.65
C LEU A 47 -8.02 -7.33 -13.70
N ALA A 48 -7.82 -8.17 -14.71
CA ALA A 48 -6.76 -7.97 -15.71
C ALA A 48 -6.89 -6.64 -16.48
N GLN A 49 -8.12 -6.19 -16.76
CA GLN A 49 -8.34 -4.92 -17.42
C GLN A 49 -7.97 -3.73 -16.51
N VAL A 50 -8.25 -3.82 -15.22
CA VAL A 50 -7.85 -2.80 -14.21
C VAL A 50 -6.32 -2.76 -14.11
N GLN A 51 -5.67 -3.92 -14.08
CA GLN A 51 -4.21 -4.03 -14.07
C GLN A 51 -3.59 -3.29 -15.25
N GLU A 52 -4.07 -3.56 -16.47
CA GLU A 52 -3.52 -2.95 -17.68
C GLU A 52 -3.74 -1.43 -17.73
N GLN A 53 -4.90 -0.95 -17.27
CA GLN A 53 -5.17 0.49 -17.19
C GLN A 53 -4.26 1.21 -16.19
N LEU A 54 -3.99 0.60 -15.03
CA LEU A 54 -3.19 1.20 -13.97
C LEU A 54 -1.68 1.00 -14.16
N ARG A 55 -1.27 0.12 -15.07
CA ARG A 55 0.14 -0.20 -15.36
C ARG A 55 1.00 1.03 -15.69
N PRO A 56 0.55 1.99 -16.53
CA PRO A 56 1.36 3.15 -16.92
C PRO A 56 1.53 4.20 -15.82
N LEU A 57 0.78 4.10 -14.71
CA LEU A 57 0.86 5.10 -13.64
C LEU A 57 2.26 5.15 -13.05
N GLU A 58 2.74 6.33 -12.66
CA GLU A 58 3.99 6.46 -11.90
C GLU A 58 3.72 6.33 -10.38
N ALA A 59 3.07 5.24 -9.96
CA ALA A 59 2.62 5.02 -8.58
C ALA A 59 3.05 3.64 -8.06
N CYS A 60 3.37 3.52 -6.77
CA CYS A 60 3.74 2.24 -6.13
C CYS A 60 2.79 1.84 -5.01
N SER A 61 1.94 2.75 -4.55
CA SER A 61 0.86 2.44 -3.61
C SER A 61 -0.40 3.21 -3.98
N LEU A 62 -1.56 2.54 -3.92
CA LEU A 62 -2.89 3.12 -3.96
C LEU A 62 -3.66 2.61 -2.74
N THR A 63 -4.34 3.48 -2.01
CA THR A 63 -5.08 3.07 -0.81
C THR A 63 -6.47 3.71 -0.80
N TYR A 64 -7.49 2.88 -0.58
CA TYR A 64 -8.86 3.32 -0.37
C TYR A 64 -9.45 2.62 0.86
N GLN A 65 -9.91 3.41 1.83
CA GLN A 65 -10.63 2.92 3.02
C GLN A 65 -9.91 1.81 3.82
N MET A 66 -8.57 1.77 3.76
CA MET A 66 -7.78 0.85 4.56
C MET A 66 -7.90 1.21 6.05
N ARG A 67 -7.91 0.18 6.90
CA ARG A 67 -7.87 0.37 8.35
C ARG A 67 -6.50 0.87 8.77
N ASP A 68 -6.48 1.94 9.54
CA ASP A 68 -5.27 2.36 10.22
C ASP A 68 -4.90 1.40 11.36
N LYS A 69 -3.77 1.66 12.02
CA LYS A 69 -3.29 0.86 13.17
C LYS A 69 -4.30 0.79 14.33
N ARG A 70 -5.32 1.66 14.35
CA ARG A 70 -6.39 1.72 15.35
C ARG A 70 -7.67 1.04 14.86
N GLY A 71 -7.66 0.44 13.67
CA GLY A 71 -8.80 -0.23 13.05
C GLY A 71 -9.81 0.73 12.43
N GLN A 72 -9.50 2.02 12.34
CA GLN A 72 -10.41 3.02 11.79
C GLN A 72 -10.22 3.10 10.27
N ARG A 73 -11.32 3.01 9.53
CA ARG A 73 -11.34 3.33 8.09
C ARG A 73 -11.48 4.84 7.93
N LYS A 74 -10.65 5.45 7.08
CA LYS A 74 -10.58 6.90 6.88
C LYS A 74 -10.80 7.24 5.42
N HIS A 75 -11.25 8.47 5.19
CA HIS A 75 -11.39 9.08 3.86
C HIS A 75 -12.29 8.25 2.91
N PRO A 76 -13.60 8.22 3.17
CA PRO A 76 -14.58 7.50 2.34
C PRO A 76 -14.73 8.05 0.91
N ASP A 77 -14.11 9.18 0.63
CA ASP A 77 -14.23 9.95 -0.58
C ASP A 77 -12.91 10.14 -1.32
N ALA A 78 -11.84 9.48 -0.91
CA ALA A 78 -10.54 9.70 -1.53
C ALA A 78 -9.69 8.44 -1.64
N VAL A 79 -8.99 8.34 -2.77
CA VAL A 79 -7.90 7.40 -3.00
C VAL A 79 -6.59 8.13 -2.77
N PHE A 80 -5.75 7.56 -1.89
CA PHE A 80 -4.40 8.05 -1.65
C PHE A 80 -3.45 7.31 -2.57
N ILE A 81 -2.55 8.05 -3.20
CA ILE A 81 -1.61 7.51 -4.18
C ILE A 81 -0.22 7.98 -3.81
N GLN A 82 0.72 7.04 -3.74
CA GLN A 82 2.12 7.32 -3.50
C GLN A 82 2.95 7.00 -4.75
N PRO A 83 3.81 7.93 -5.21
CA PRO A 83 4.66 7.69 -6.37
C PRO A 83 5.73 6.63 -6.06
N CYS A 84 6.27 6.02 -7.10
CA CYS A 84 7.38 5.05 -6.97
C CYS A 84 8.74 5.69 -6.67
N THR A 85 8.85 7.02 -6.80
CA THR A 85 10.12 7.74 -6.65
C THR A 85 10.66 7.63 -5.23
N ARG A 86 11.83 7.00 -5.09
CA ARG A 86 12.51 6.90 -3.80
C ARG A 86 12.94 8.27 -3.30
N GLY A 87 12.65 8.55 -2.03
CA GLY A 87 13.00 9.83 -1.39
C GLY A 87 11.98 10.95 -1.59
N GLU A 88 10.94 10.73 -2.40
CA GLU A 88 9.84 11.67 -2.57
C GLU A 88 8.73 11.36 -1.55
N TYR A 89 8.53 12.25 -0.57
CA TYR A 89 7.44 12.15 0.41
C TYR A 89 6.19 12.87 -0.09
N ILE A 90 5.79 12.60 -1.33
CA ILE A 90 4.59 13.18 -1.94
C ILE A 90 3.46 12.16 -1.88
N SER A 91 2.27 12.60 -1.49
CA SER A 91 1.04 11.84 -1.65
C SER A 91 0.07 12.66 -2.50
N VAL A 92 -0.50 11.99 -3.50
CA VAL A 92 -1.57 12.52 -4.33
C VAL A 92 -2.90 11.98 -3.81
N VAL A 93 -3.90 12.85 -3.73
CA VAL A 93 -5.25 12.50 -3.29
C VAL A 93 -6.17 12.71 -4.48
N ILE A 94 -6.94 11.69 -4.82
CA ILE A 94 -7.94 11.75 -5.89
C ILE A 94 -9.31 11.48 -5.27
N ASP A 95 -10.23 12.42 -5.48
CA ASP A 95 -11.58 12.31 -4.98
C ASP A 95 -12.36 11.23 -5.75
N VAL A 96 -13.10 10.41 -5.02
CA VAL A 96 -13.93 9.32 -5.54
C VAL A 96 -15.33 9.35 -4.93
N PRO A 97 -16.33 8.74 -5.59
CA PRO A 97 -17.68 8.68 -5.04
C PRO A 97 -17.76 8.03 -3.65
N LYS A 98 -18.48 8.66 -2.72
CA LYS A 98 -18.69 8.18 -1.33
C LYS A 98 -19.49 6.88 -1.21
N THR A 99 -20.14 6.45 -2.29
CA THR A 99 -21.07 5.32 -2.31
C THR A 99 -20.38 3.98 -2.04
N TRP A 100 -19.10 3.84 -2.38
CA TRP A 100 -18.34 2.60 -2.24
C TRP A 100 -18.00 2.26 -0.79
N ALA A 101 -17.79 3.28 0.05
CA ALA A 101 -17.52 3.09 1.47
C ALA A 101 -18.66 2.37 2.19
N ALA A 102 -19.91 2.73 1.86
CA ALA A 102 -21.10 2.11 2.43
C ALA A 102 -21.30 0.66 1.96
N ARG A 103 -20.78 0.30 0.79
CA ARG A 103 -20.74 -1.07 0.26
C ARG A 103 -19.62 -1.93 0.89
N GLY A 104 -18.90 -1.38 1.87
CA GLY A 104 -17.85 -2.11 2.58
C GLY A 104 -16.52 -2.22 1.82
N VAL A 105 -16.39 -1.57 0.66
CA VAL A 105 -15.18 -1.62 -0.16
C VAL A 105 -14.01 -0.94 0.54
N GLY A 106 -12.88 -1.64 0.63
CA GLY A 106 -11.60 -1.12 1.06
C GLY A 106 -10.49 -1.99 0.48
N PHE A 107 -9.42 -1.37 0.01
CA PHE A 107 -8.30 -2.08 -0.59
C PHE A 107 -7.01 -1.28 -0.49
N GLU A 108 -5.91 -2.00 -0.58
CA GLU A 108 -4.58 -1.44 -0.82
C GLU A 108 -4.02 -2.09 -2.08
N MET A 109 -3.45 -1.30 -2.97
CA MET A 109 -2.69 -1.82 -4.10
C MET A 109 -1.23 -1.43 -3.96
N THR A 110 -0.34 -2.39 -4.12
CA THR A 110 1.10 -2.19 -4.01
C THR A 110 1.84 -2.82 -5.18
N ARG A 111 2.99 -2.25 -5.54
CA ARG A 111 3.96 -2.91 -6.42
C ARG A 111 5.37 -2.45 -6.08
N GLY A 112 6.37 -3.30 -6.28
CA GLY A 112 7.75 -2.98 -5.96
C GLY A 112 8.39 -2.01 -6.97
N SER A 113 7.88 -1.98 -8.19
CA SER A 113 8.39 -1.15 -9.29
C SER A 113 7.30 -0.87 -10.33
N MET A 114 7.53 0.10 -11.23
CA MET A 114 6.57 0.39 -12.31
C MET A 114 6.41 -0.76 -13.33
N THR A 115 7.39 -1.67 -13.37
CA THR A 115 7.38 -2.81 -14.29
C THR A 115 6.64 -4.01 -13.73
N GLU A 116 6.35 -4.02 -12.44
CA GLU A 116 5.64 -5.10 -11.77
C GLU A 116 4.12 -4.89 -11.84
N PRO A 117 3.35 -5.99 -11.87
CA PRO A 117 1.89 -5.92 -11.71
C PRO A 117 1.53 -5.41 -10.32
N TRP A 118 0.31 -4.90 -10.17
CA TRP A 118 -0.21 -4.51 -8.87
C TRP A 118 -0.64 -5.74 -8.08
N GLU A 119 -0.15 -5.87 -6.86
CA GLU A 119 -0.80 -6.67 -5.83
C GLU A 119 -2.03 -5.91 -5.36
N ILE A 120 -3.17 -6.59 -5.24
CA ILE A 120 -4.43 -6.00 -4.78
C ILE A 120 -4.80 -6.67 -3.47
N LEU A 121 -4.49 -6.01 -2.37
CA LEU A 121 -4.61 -6.52 -1.01
C LEU A 121 -5.99 -6.16 -0.43
N VAL A 122 -6.77 -7.19 -0.12
CA VAL A 122 -8.13 -7.02 0.45
C VAL A 122 -8.43 -7.97 1.59
N GLU A 123 -9.22 -7.52 2.56
CA GLU A 123 -9.76 -8.35 3.63
C GLU A 123 -10.95 -9.19 3.10
N LYS A 124 -10.67 -10.42 2.63
CA LYS A 124 -11.67 -11.28 1.95
C LYS A 124 -12.95 -11.57 2.76
N GLN A 125 -12.89 -11.48 4.09
CA GLN A 125 -14.08 -11.68 4.94
C GLN A 125 -14.99 -10.45 5.00
N GLU A 126 -14.51 -9.28 4.60
CA GLU A 126 -15.23 -8.01 4.73
C GLU A 126 -15.54 -7.34 3.40
N VAL A 127 -14.69 -7.54 2.39
CA VAL A 127 -14.79 -6.87 1.10
C VAL A 127 -15.41 -7.83 0.08
N PRO A 128 -16.66 -7.61 -0.35
CA PRO A 128 -17.27 -8.44 -1.36
C PRO A 128 -16.56 -8.24 -2.70
N PHE A 129 -16.16 -9.34 -3.34
CA PHE A 129 -15.44 -9.27 -4.61
C PHE A 129 -16.20 -8.53 -5.74
N PRO A 130 -17.53 -8.70 -5.91
CA PRO A 130 -18.27 -7.95 -6.92
C PRO A 130 -18.19 -6.43 -6.70
N ASP A 131 -18.34 -5.99 -5.46
CA ASP A 131 -18.26 -4.56 -5.11
C ASP A 131 -16.83 -4.01 -5.30
N LEU A 132 -15.81 -4.80 -4.95
CA LEU A 132 -14.41 -4.45 -5.19
C LEU A 132 -14.13 -4.26 -6.69
N LYS A 133 -14.54 -5.23 -7.51
CA LYS A 133 -14.33 -5.20 -8.95
C LYS A 133 -14.97 -3.95 -9.56
N GLU A 134 -16.26 -3.73 -9.26
CA GLU A 134 -17.00 -2.58 -9.77
C GLU A 134 -16.37 -1.25 -9.32
N ALA A 135 -15.95 -1.17 -8.05
CA ALA A 135 -15.24 0.01 -7.54
C ALA A 135 -13.93 0.26 -8.28
N LEU A 136 -13.12 -0.77 -8.52
CA LEU A 136 -11.85 -0.65 -9.25
C LEU A 136 -12.05 -0.27 -10.72
N GLU A 137 -13.07 -0.82 -11.38
CA GLU A 137 -13.45 -0.44 -12.75
C GLU A 137 -13.90 1.03 -12.84
N HIS A 138 -14.52 1.56 -11.79
CA HIS A 138 -14.87 2.98 -11.68
C HIS A 138 -13.68 3.88 -11.32
N PHE A 139 -12.80 3.43 -10.42
CA PHE A 139 -11.68 4.24 -9.94
C PHE A 139 -10.53 4.30 -10.94
N ALA A 140 -10.24 3.20 -11.64
CA ALA A 140 -9.12 3.14 -12.58
C ALA A 140 -9.12 4.28 -13.63
N PRO A 141 -10.20 4.54 -14.38
CA PRO A 141 -10.21 5.63 -15.35
C PRO A 141 -10.09 7.01 -14.69
N LEU A 142 -10.69 7.22 -13.51
CA LEU A 142 -10.59 8.49 -12.77
C LEU A 142 -9.15 8.77 -12.34
N ILE A 143 -8.47 7.73 -11.85
CA ILE A 143 -7.08 7.81 -11.40
C ILE A 143 -6.17 8.06 -12.60
N VAL A 144 -6.33 7.31 -13.70
CA VAL A 144 -5.51 7.49 -14.91
C VAL A 144 -5.66 8.89 -15.49
N ALA A 145 -6.87 9.45 -15.49
CA ALA A 145 -7.12 10.80 -15.98
C ALA A 145 -6.49 11.87 -15.06
N SER A 146 -6.65 11.75 -13.74
CA SER A 146 -6.34 12.84 -12.81
C SER A 146 -4.93 12.78 -12.22
N TYR A 147 -4.38 11.57 -12.01
CA TYR A 147 -3.13 11.38 -11.30
C TYR A 147 -1.93 12.11 -11.91
N PRO A 148 -1.67 12.04 -13.24
CA PRO A 148 -0.45 12.64 -13.80
C PRO A 148 -0.38 14.16 -13.60
N GLU A 149 -1.51 14.85 -13.70
CA GLU A 149 -1.58 16.30 -13.48
C GLU A 149 -1.38 16.63 -12.00
N ARG A 150 -2.11 15.96 -11.10
CA ARG A 150 -1.99 16.16 -9.65
C ARG A 150 -0.57 15.88 -9.14
N LEU A 151 0.11 14.88 -9.70
CA LEU A 151 1.50 14.58 -9.35
C LEU A 151 2.43 15.73 -9.74
N ARG A 152 2.26 16.31 -10.94
CA ARG A 152 3.04 17.48 -11.39
C ARG A 152 2.79 18.69 -10.51
N GLU A 153 1.53 18.98 -10.15
CA GLU A 153 1.19 20.06 -9.22
C GLU A 153 1.88 19.90 -7.87
N ARG A 154 1.84 18.68 -7.31
CA ARG A 154 2.46 18.39 -6.01
C ARG A 154 3.98 18.53 -6.06
N ARG A 155 4.63 18.06 -7.13
CA ARG A 155 6.07 18.23 -7.36
C ARG A 155 6.44 19.71 -7.50
N GLY A 156 5.68 20.46 -8.27
CA GLY A 156 5.85 21.91 -8.43
C GLY A 156 5.78 22.62 -7.08
N GLY A 157 4.69 22.42 -6.34
CA GLY A 157 4.50 23.04 -5.03
C GLY A 157 5.54 22.64 -3.98
N ALA A 158 5.98 21.37 -3.97
CA ALA A 158 7.05 20.93 -3.08
C ALA A 158 8.37 21.65 -3.38
N SER A 159 8.73 21.80 -4.66
CA SER A 159 9.95 22.49 -5.07
C SER A 159 9.93 23.98 -4.74
N GLU A 160 8.78 24.63 -4.86
CA GLU A 160 8.60 26.05 -4.50
C GLU A 160 8.70 26.26 -2.99
N MET A 161 8.04 25.41 -2.20
CA MET A 161 8.10 25.45 -0.75
C MET A 161 9.53 25.22 -0.25
N GLU A 162 10.26 24.27 -0.84
CA GLU A 162 11.66 24.04 -0.49
C GLU A 162 12.54 25.27 -0.76
N ARG A 163 12.36 25.95 -1.90
CA ARG A 163 13.05 27.20 -2.21
C ARG A 163 12.76 28.28 -1.17
N GLN A 164 11.49 28.47 -0.80
CA GLN A 164 11.09 29.45 0.22
C GLN A 164 11.69 29.13 1.58
N LEU A 165 11.68 27.86 2.01
CA LEU A 165 12.27 27.45 3.28
C LEU A 165 13.80 27.63 3.30
N ASN A 166 14.47 27.41 2.17
CA ASN A 166 15.91 27.62 2.06
C ASN A 166 16.27 29.10 2.11
N GLU A 167 15.49 29.95 1.46
CA GLU A 167 15.67 31.40 1.53
C GLU A 167 15.42 31.94 2.94
N GLN A 168 14.35 31.50 3.62
CA GLN A 168 14.09 31.84 5.01
C GLN A 168 15.23 31.42 5.94
N ARG A 169 15.75 30.18 5.77
CA ARG A 169 16.90 29.71 6.55
C ARG A 169 18.15 30.53 6.33
N ARG A 170 18.45 30.93 5.09
CA ARG A 170 19.58 31.82 4.78
C ARG A 170 19.43 33.17 5.46
N MET A 171 18.26 33.81 5.35
CA MET A 171 17.98 35.08 6.02
C MET A 171 18.09 34.98 7.54
N GLU A 172 17.63 33.87 8.14
CA GLU A 172 17.74 33.64 9.57
C GLU A 172 19.20 33.45 10.01
N GLN A 173 20.01 32.74 9.22
CA GLN A 173 21.44 32.58 9.44
C GLN A 173 22.18 33.93 9.39
N GLU A 174 21.96 34.73 8.35
CA GLU A 174 22.55 36.07 8.24
C GLU A 174 22.14 36.99 9.40
N ARG A 175 20.89 36.89 9.86
CA ARG A 175 20.42 37.63 11.04
C ARG A 175 21.17 37.19 12.30
N LYS A 176 21.34 35.88 12.51
CA LYS A 176 22.06 35.32 13.66
C LYS A 176 23.54 35.70 13.64
N GLU A 177 24.19 35.71 12.48
CA GLU A 177 25.59 36.12 12.32
C GLU A 177 25.78 37.60 12.65
N ARG A 178 24.92 38.48 12.13
CA ARG A 178 24.95 39.91 12.47
C ARG A 178 24.75 40.16 13.97
N ALA A 179 23.87 39.39 14.62
CA ALA A 179 23.61 39.52 16.05
C ALA A 179 24.78 39.03 16.93
N LYS A 180 25.59 38.07 16.47
CA LYS A 180 26.76 37.58 17.23
C LYS A 180 27.86 38.63 17.34
N GLY A 181 28.01 39.50 16.34
CA GLY A 181 28.98 40.59 16.34
C GLY A 181 28.48 41.92 16.89
N SER A 182 27.24 42.01 17.37
CA SER A 182 26.60 43.29 17.73
C SER A 182 26.67 43.67 19.22
N TYR A 183 27.12 42.77 20.10
CA TYR A 183 27.25 43.07 21.53
C TYR A 183 28.74 43.27 21.90
N PRO A 184 29.10 44.40 22.53
CA PRO A 184 30.47 44.62 23.01
C PRO A 184 30.79 43.72 24.21
N GLU A 185 32.03 43.24 24.28
CA GLU A 185 32.59 42.50 25.44
C GLU A 185 32.98 43.41 26.61
#